data_AF-A0A653KVC9-F1
#
_entry.id   AF-A0A653KVC9-F1
#
_cell.length_a   1.000
_cell.length_b   1.000
_cell.length_c   1.000
_cell.angle_alpha   90.00
_cell.angle_beta   90.00
_cell.angle_gamma   90.00
#
_symmetry.space_group_name_H-M   'P 1'
#
loop_
_entity.id
_entity.type
_entity.pdbx_description
1 polymer ?
#
loop_
_entity_poly.entity_id
_entity_poly.type
_entity_poly.pdbx_seq_one_letter_code
_entity_poly.pdbx_strand_id
1 'polypeptide(L)'
;MNTLSAFLNSSINNLSKMWSYDDISQGAINSAPDMLFSGCGAVLKHDMNLQWLSWFCEALCFIDNSNDEKNLHDIFSLVRRGLINLGHEYNCEIQNTAVQLALFLYRRQLSVNGRNRQRATRQFKIELLESAGKSPRCWICNSKFTDESIELFKGGGRPEIKLPEYIDFIFPRGLCERDLKIEIEHKHPFSKGGQDLYDDLSNVALSCGWCNRHKWNFLSLYEPGVASCSFYNHDKLGPMSIPEPFWIIRKMALSNGCEAPGCTVKRKNNLFIKLINPHGMANPLNLMVVCKSHLDNNYQNRLVPSSEYKSRLGKRTAYII
;
A
#
# COMPACT_ATOMS: atom_id res chain seq x y z
N MET A 1 30.59 5.71 -5.38
CA MET A 1 29.24 5.41 -5.89
C MET A 1 29.26 3.99 -6.44
N ASN A 2 28.46 3.07 -5.91
CA ASN A 2 28.34 1.74 -6.50
C ASN A 2 27.55 1.86 -7.81
N THR A 3 28.14 1.40 -8.91
CA THR A 3 27.47 1.37 -10.22
C THR A 3 26.44 0.24 -10.24
N LEU A 4 25.39 0.37 -11.05
CA LEU A 4 24.39 -0.69 -11.24
C LEU A 4 25.05 -2.02 -11.64
N SER A 5 26.04 -1.97 -12.55
CA SER A 5 26.77 -3.15 -12.99
C SER A 5 27.54 -3.84 -11.87
N ALA A 6 28.24 -3.08 -11.00
CA ALA A 6 28.96 -3.65 -9.88
C ALA A 6 28.03 -4.34 -8.88
N PHE A 7 26.90 -3.69 -8.57
CA PHE A 7 25.87 -4.27 -7.70
C PHE A 7 25.31 -5.57 -8.29
N LEU A 8 24.88 -5.55 -9.55
CA LEU A 8 24.31 -6.73 -10.22
C LEU A 8 25.31 -7.90 -10.27
N ASN A 9 26.56 -7.65 -10.68
CA ASN A 9 27.58 -8.69 -10.76
C ASN A 9 27.83 -9.32 -9.38
N SER A 10 27.93 -8.50 -8.33
CA SER A 10 28.11 -9.02 -6.97
C SER A 10 26.89 -9.81 -6.48
N SER A 11 25.68 -9.29 -6.66
CA SER A 11 24.46 -9.96 -6.20
C SER A 11 24.22 -11.29 -6.93
N ILE A 12 24.42 -11.32 -8.24
CA ILE A 12 24.23 -12.53 -9.06
C ILE A 12 25.24 -13.62 -8.68
N ASN A 13 26.52 -13.24 -8.51
CA ASN A 13 27.57 -14.20 -8.14
C ASN A 13 27.34 -14.81 -6.75
N ASN A 14 26.58 -14.14 -5.88
CA ASN A 14 26.25 -14.63 -4.54
C ASN A 14 24.97 -15.48 -4.50
N LEU A 15 24.18 -15.60 -5.59
CA LEU A 15 22.91 -16.35 -5.59
C LEU A 15 23.08 -17.83 -5.21
N SER A 16 24.14 -18.48 -5.69
CA SER A 16 24.44 -19.88 -5.33
C SER A 16 24.90 -20.04 -3.88
N LYS A 17 25.16 -18.93 -3.18
CA LYS A 17 25.71 -18.88 -1.81
C LYS A 17 24.75 -18.24 -0.80
N MET A 18 23.46 -18.15 -1.14
CA MET A 18 22.43 -17.50 -0.32
C MET A 18 22.19 -18.15 1.05
N TRP A 19 22.80 -19.31 1.32
CA TRP A 19 22.75 -20.01 2.60
C TRP A 19 24.10 -20.01 3.36
N SER A 20 25.08 -19.23 2.88
CA SER A 20 26.37 -19.03 3.53
C SER A 20 26.38 -17.73 4.32
N TYR A 21 26.62 -17.81 5.63
CA TYR A 21 26.62 -16.62 6.49
C TYR A 21 27.66 -15.58 6.06
N ASP A 22 28.85 -16.02 5.68
CA ASP A 22 29.94 -15.12 5.26
C ASP A 22 29.56 -14.40 3.95
N ASP A 23 29.00 -15.12 2.98
CA ASP A 23 28.60 -14.52 1.70
C ASP A 23 27.37 -13.60 1.85
N ILE A 24 26.43 -13.94 2.75
CA ILE A 24 25.30 -13.06 3.12
C ILE A 24 25.85 -11.77 3.76
N SER A 25 26.80 -11.89 4.68
CA SER A 25 27.39 -10.75 5.39
C SER A 25 28.14 -9.82 4.44
N GLN A 26 28.90 -10.38 3.49
CA GLN A 26 29.54 -9.60 2.43
C GLN A 26 28.50 -8.96 1.48
N GLY A 27 27.44 -9.68 1.14
CA GLY A 27 26.34 -9.17 0.34
C GLY A 27 25.59 -8.00 1.00
N ALA A 28 25.43 -8.03 2.32
CA ALA A 28 24.73 -6.99 3.08
C ALA A 28 25.45 -5.62 3.07
N ILE A 29 26.76 -5.61 2.86
CA ILE A 29 27.55 -4.36 2.73
C ILE A 29 27.20 -3.63 1.43
N ASN A 30 26.79 -4.37 0.39
CA ASN A 30 26.48 -3.81 -0.91
C ASN A 30 25.09 -3.16 -0.92
N SER A 31 25.07 -1.85 -0.80
CA SER A 31 23.85 -1.06 -0.95
C SER A 31 23.35 -1.06 -2.40
N ALA A 32 22.06 -1.33 -2.57
CA ALA A 32 21.39 -1.23 -3.86
C ALA A 32 21.44 0.22 -4.39
N PRO A 33 21.92 0.46 -5.63
CA PRO A 33 22.03 1.79 -6.18
C PRO A 33 20.66 2.37 -6.54
N ASP A 34 20.48 3.69 -6.45
CA ASP A 34 19.19 4.34 -6.67
C ASP A 34 18.61 4.10 -8.08
N MET A 35 19.47 3.85 -9.06
CA MET A 35 19.10 3.47 -10.42
C MET A 35 18.24 2.20 -10.47
N LEU A 36 18.41 1.27 -9.52
CA LEU A 36 17.59 0.06 -9.42
C LEU A 36 16.12 0.37 -9.13
N PHE A 37 15.86 1.46 -8.42
CA PHE A 37 14.53 1.77 -7.89
C PHE A 37 13.67 2.63 -8.82
N SER A 38 14.17 3.06 -9.98
CA SER A 38 13.41 3.83 -10.98
C SER A 38 12.64 5.02 -10.37
N GLY A 39 13.28 5.77 -9.44
CA GLY A 39 12.66 6.91 -8.75
C GLY A 39 11.78 6.56 -7.55
N CYS A 40 11.57 5.29 -7.25
CA CYS A 40 10.74 4.81 -6.14
C CYS A 40 11.53 4.45 -4.87
N GLY A 41 12.83 4.75 -4.84
CA GLY A 41 13.75 4.30 -3.79
C GLY A 41 13.35 4.75 -2.39
N ALA A 42 12.87 5.98 -2.24
CA ALA A 42 12.44 6.50 -0.95
C ALA A 42 11.27 5.69 -0.36
N VAL A 43 10.24 5.40 -1.16
CA VAL A 43 9.06 4.64 -0.71
C VAL A 43 9.46 3.21 -0.35
N LEU A 44 10.25 2.55 -1.19
CA LEU A 44 10.68 1.17 -0.95
C LEU A 44 11.55 1.05 0.31
N LYS A 45 12.55 1.92 0.46
CA LYS A 45 13.42 1.95 1.64
C LYS A 45 12.63 2.27 2.91
N HIS A 46 11.73 3.25 2.86
CA HIS A 46 10.88 3.61 4.00
C HIS A 46 9.95 2.47 4.40
N ASP A 47 9.23 1.87 3.45
CA ASP A 47 8.29 0.78 3.72
C ASP A 47 9.02 -0.49 4.22
N MET A 48 10.28 -0.71 3.82
CA MET A 48 11.14 -1.76 4.38
C MET A 48 11.57 -1.43 5.82
N ASN A 49 12.00 -0.20 6.09
CA ASN A 49 12.36 0.23 7.45
C ASN A 49 11.18 0.10 8.42
N LEU A 50 9.96 0.45 7.97
CA LEU A 50 8.75 0.23 8.76
C LEU A 50 8.50 -1.24 9.04
N GLN A 51 8.76 -2.12 8.07
CA GLN A 51 8.61 -3.56 8.25
C GLN A 51 9.59 -4.10 9.29
N TRP A 52 10.87 -3.72 9.20
CA TRP A 52 11.89 -4.10 10.19
C TRP A 52 11.58 -3.54 11.58
N LEU A 53 11.11 -2.30 11.68
CA LEU A 53 10.71 -1.72 12.96
C LEU A 53 9.53 -2.49 13.56
N SER A 54 8.54 -2.90 12.76
CA SER A 54 7.42 -3.72 13.25
C SER A 54 7.91 -5.05 13.80
N TRP A 55 8.75 -5.78 13.05
CA TRP A 55 9.31 -7.06 13.49
C TRP A 55 10.18 -6.91 14.74
N PHE A 56 11.00 -5.86 14.81
CA PHE A 56 11.80 -5.58 15.99
C PHE A 56 10.93 -5.32 17.21
N CYS A 57 9.91 -4.47 17.09
CA CYS A 57 8.94 -4.22 18.16
C CYS A 57 8.22 -5.50 18.61
N GLU A 58 7.77 -6.32 17.66
CA GLU A 58 7.06 -7.59 17.91
C GLU A 58 7.97 -8.60 18.63
N ALA A 59 9.26 -8.64 18.29
CA ALA A 59 10.25 -9.50 18.95
C ALA A 59 10.52 -9.07 20.41
N LEU A 60 10.44 -7.77 20.71
CA LEU A 60 10.62 -7.24 22.06
C LEU A 60 9.42 -7.47 22.97
N CYS A 61 8.21 -7.26 22.43
CA CYS A 61 6.99 -7.33 23.20
C CYS A 61 5.82 -7.69 22.29
N PHE A 62 5.36 -8.93 22.39
CA PHE A 62 4.12 -9.34 21.76
C PHE A 62 2.93 -8.78 22.55
N ILE A 63 2.26 -7.80 21.97
CA ILE A 63 1.00 -7.25 22.47
C ILE A 63 -0.11 -7.91 21.66
N ASP A 64 -0.65 -8.99 22.21
CA ASP A 64 -1.87 -9.59 21.70
C ASP A 64 -3.07 -8.67 21.96
N ASN A 65 -4.08 -8.74 21.09
CA ASN A 65 -5.36 -8.04 21.26
C ASN A 65 -6.31 -8.78 22.24
N SER A 66 -5.80 -9.71 23.04
CA SER A 66 -6.56 -10.33 24.13
C SER A 66 -6.85 -9.29 25.22
N ASN A 67 -7.96 -9.46 25.94
CA ASN A 67 -8.46 -8.52 26.96
C ASN A 67 -7.51 -8.26 28.16
N ASP A 68 -6.32 -8.88 28.20
CA ASP A 68 -5.30 -8.61 29.22
C ASP A 68 -4.47 -7.39 28.85
N GLU A 69 -5.04 -6.21 29.14
CA GLU A 69 -4.34 -4.94 29.01
C GLU A 69 -3.10 -4.90 29.91
N LYS A 70 -1.92 -4.86 29.28
CA LYS A 70 -0.66 -4.64 29.98
C LYS A 70 -0.50 -3.17 30.32
N ASN A 71 -0.14 -2.86 31.55
CA ASN A 71 0.17 -1.48 31.92
C ASN A 71 1.57 -1.09 31.39
N LEU A 72 1.92 0.21 31.48
CA LEU A 72 3.20 0.70 30.99
C LEU A 72 4.41 0.01 31.65
N HIS A 73 4.32 -0.32 32.94
CA HIS A 73 5.39 -1.00 33.65
C HIS A 73 5.61 -2.42 33.14
N ASP A 74 4.54 -3.16 32.84
CA ASP A 74 4.61 -4.50 32.25
C ASP A 74 5.27 -4.47 30.87
N ILE A 75 4.85 -3.52 30.02
CA ILE A 75 5.43 -3.32 28.68
C ILE A 75 6.91 -2.92 28.79
N PHE A 76 7.26 -1.99 29.68
CA PHE A 76 8.65 -1.61 29.91
C PHE A 76 9.50 -2.81 30.35
N SER A 77 9.00 -3.63 31.28
CA SER A 77 9.67 -4.84 31.74
C SER A 77 9.88 -5.86 30.63
N LEU A 78 8.89 -6.03 29.73
CA LEU A 78 9.00 -6.88 28.55
C LEU A 78 10.02 -6.34 27.56
N VAL A 79 9.93 -5.07 27.18
CA VAL A 79 10.87 -4.41 26.26
C VAL A 79 12.30 -4.48 26.77
N ARG A 80 12.53 -4.15 28.05
CA ARG A 80 13.86 -4.22 28.66
C ARG A 80 14.44 -5.63 28.61
N ARG A 81 13.65 -6.64 29.00
CA ARG A 81 14.08 -8.05 28.93
C ARG A 81 14.31 -8.50 27.49
N GLY A 82 13.46 -8.09 26.56
CA GLY A 82 13.61 -8.35 25.13
C GLY A 82 14.93 -7.81 24.59
N LEU A 83 15.28 -6.56 24.90
CA LEU A 83 16.55 -5.95 24.49
C LEU A 83 17.75 -6.72 25.03
N ILE A 84 17.72 -7.11 26.32
CA ILE A 84 18.79 -7.92 26.93
C ILE A 84 18.89 -9.29 26.26
N ASN A 85 17.75 -9.94 25.98
CA ASN A 85 17.71 -11.26 25.33
C ASN A 85 18.19 -11.21 23.87
N LEU A 86 18.04 -10.07 23.19
CA LEU A 86 18.61 -9.82 21.87
C LEU A 86 20.12 -9.49 21.92
N GLY A 87 20.74 -9.51 23.10
CA GLY A 87 22.17 -9.32 23.29
C GLY A 87 22.62 -7.87 23.51
N HIS A 88 21.69 -6.94 23.75
CA HIS A 88 22.06 -5.56 24.08
C HIS A 88 22.50 -5.45 25.54
N GLU A 89 23.70 -4.91 25.77
CA GLU A 89 24.21 -4.63 27.11
C GLU A 89 23.37 -3.55 27.80
N TYR A 90 22.94 -3.81 29.03
CA TYR A 90 22.11 -2.86 29.76
C TYR A 90 22.93 -1.68 30.28
N ASN A 91 22.80 -0.53 29.62
CA ASN A 91 23.43 0.73 29.98
C ASN A 91 22.41 1.89 29.91
N CYS A 92 22.86 3.13 30.15
CA CYS A 92 21.96 4.30 30.16
C CYS A 92 21.27 4.54 28.81
N GLU A 93 21.94 4.27 27.68
CA GLU A 93 21.40 4.43 26.33
C GLU A 93 20.31 3.39 26.04
N ILE A 94 20.57 2.13 26.36
CA ILE A 94 19.58 1.05 26.22
C ILE A 94 18.40 1.25 27.17
N GLN A 95 18.62 1.76 28.38
CA GLN A 95 17.52 2.14 29.28
C GLN A 95 16.66 3.25 28.68
N ASN A 96 17.26 4.32 28.14
CA ASN A 96 16.51 5.39 27.49
C ASN A 96 15.73 4.89 26.27
N THR A 97 16.34 4.01 25.48
CA THR A 97 15.70 3.36 24.33
C THR A 97 14.52 2.49 24.78
N ALA A 98 14.69 1.71 25.84
CA ALA A 98 13.63 0.88 26.41
C ALA A 98 12.44 1.73 26.88
N VAL A 99 12.68 2.88 27.51
CA VAL A 99 11.62 3.83 27.91
C VAL A 99 10.87 4.36 26.69
N GLN A 100 11.58 4.81 25.66
CA GLN A 100 10.96 5.34 24.45
C GLN A 100 10.11 4.28 23.72
N LEU A 101 10.65 3.07 23.57
CA LEU A 101 9.94 1.95 22.95
C LEU A 101 8.73 1.51 23.78
N ALA A 102 8.87 1.43 25.10
CA ALA A 102 7.75 1.07 25.97
C ALA A 102 6.62 2.10 25.90
N LEU A 103 6.93 3.40 25.90
CA LEU A 103 5.94 4.45 25.72
C LEU A 103 5.26 4.38 24.36
N PHE A 104 6.02 4.13 23.29
CA PHE A 104 5.48 3.95 21.95
C PHE A 104 4.52 2.76 21.88
N LEU A 105 4.94 1.60 22.39
CA LEU A 105 4.15 0.36 22.38
C LEU A 105 2.92 0.44 23.27
N TYR A 106 3.03 1.07 24.44
CA TYR A 106 1.90 1.31 25.34
C TYR A 106 0.86 2.22 24.69
N ARG A 107 1.29 3.34 24.08
CA ARG A 107 0.37 4.22 23.33
C ARG A 107 -0.29 3.47 22.17
N ARG A 108 0.46 2.59 21.49
CA ARG A 108 -0.08 1.75 20.43
C ARG A 108 -1.16 0.80 20.97
N GLN A 109 -0.93 0.12 22.09
CA GLN A 109 -1.92 -0.74 22.74
C GLN A 109 -3.19 0.03 23.08
N LEU A 110 -3.07 1.20 23.73
CA LEU A 110 -4.20 2.06 24.06
C LEU A 110 -4.96 2.54 22.81
N SER A 111 -4.23 2.73 21.69
CA SER A 111 -4.84 3.12 20.42
C SER A 111 -5.60 1.98 19.72
N VAL A 112 -5.56 0.74 20.20
CA VAL A 112 -6.29 -0.38 19.57
C VAL A 112 -7.25 -1.09 20.51
N ASN A 113 -6.94 -1.18 21.79
CA ASN A 113 -7.75 -1.92 22.77
C ASN A 113 -9.05 -1.19 23.13
N GLY A 114 -10.14 -1.96 23.25
CA GLY A 114 -11.45 -1.46 23.70
C GLY A 114 -12.14 -0.46 22.77
N ARG A 115 -11.55 -0.11 21.62
CA ARG A 115 -12.10 0.89 20.69
C ARG A 115 -13.14 0.26 19.77
N ASN A 116 -14.28 0.93 19.64
CA ASN A 116 -15.31 0.61 18.65
C ASN A 116 -15.24 1.59 17.48
N ARG A 117 -15.38 1.08 16.25
CA ARG A 117 -15.48 1.94 15.06
C ARG A 117 -16.76 2.76 15.12
N GLN A 118 -16.62 4.06 14.97
CA GLN A 118 -17.70 5.01 14.88
C GLN A 118 -18.41 4.87 13.53
N ARG A 119 -19.74 4.98 13.54
CA ARG A 119 -20.53 5.05 12.31
C ARG A 119 -20.63 6.51 11.86
N ALA A 120 -20.32 6.76 10.59
CA ALA A 120 -20.48 8.08 9.99
C ALA A 120 -21.96 8.47 9.97
N THR A 121 -22.30 9.60 10.59
CA THR A 121 -23.64 10.18 10.47
C THR A 121 -23.86 10.73 9.06
N ARG A 122 -25.12 10.96 8.69
CA ARG A 122 -25.45 11.60 7.42
C ARG A 122 -24.81 12.99 7.30
N GLN A 123 -24.83 13.75 8.39
CA GLN A 123 -24.24 15.09 8.45
C GLN A 123 -22.74 15.06 8.18
N PHE A 124 -22.01 14.15 8.84
CA PHE A 124 -20.57 13.97 8.61
C PHE A 124 -20.22 13.62 7.16
N LYS A 125 -21.04 12.78 6.52
CA LYS A 125 -20.85 12.46 5.09
C LYS A 125 -21.03 13.68 4.18
N ILE A 126 -21.98 14.55 4.51
CA ILE A 126 -22.22 15.80 3.77
C ILE A 126 -21.03 16.74 3.93
N GLU A 127 -20.54 16.94 5.16
CA GLU A 127 -19.37 17.78 5.46
C GLU A 127 -18.09 17.29 4.75
N LEU A 128 -17.87 15.97 4.70
CA LEU A 128 -16.75 15.39 3.94
C LEU A 128 -16.88 15.63 2.44
N LEU A 129 -18.08 15.55 1.87
CA LEU A 129 -18.32 15.86 0.46
C LEU A 129 -18.08 17.35 0.16
N GLU A 130 -18.56 18.24 1.03
CA GLU A 130 -18.37 19.68 0.91
C GLU A 130 -16.88 20.05 0.98
N SER A 131 -16.15 19.44 1.93
CA SER A 131 -14.69 19.61 2.07
C SER A 131 -13.91 19.11 0.85
N ALA A 132 -14.43 18.11 0.13
CA ALA A 132 -13.85 17.60 -1.11
C ALA A 132 -14.13 18.50 -2.34
N GLY A 133 -14.98 19.52 -2.18
CA GLY A 133 -15.31 20.52 -3.20
C GLY A 133 -16.26 20.03 -4.30
N LYS A 134 -16.43 20.86 -5.34
CA LYS A 134 -17.45 20.68 -6.40
C LYS A 134 -17.34 19.40 -7.23
N SER A 135 -16.17 18.77 -7.27
CA SER A 135 -15.92 17.55 -8.04
C SER A 135 -15.19 16.55 -7.16
N PRO A 136 -15.87 15.93 -6.18
CA PRO A 136 -15.24 15.04 -5.23
C PRO A 136 -14.64 13.83 -5.95
N ARG A 137 -13.47 13.41 -5.47
CA ARG A 137 -12.64 12.37 -6.07
C ARG A 137 -12.16 11.41 -5.01
N CYS A 138 -11.86 10.18 -5.42
CA CYS A 138 -11.19 9.24 -4.55
C CYS A 138 -9.79 9.76 -4.19
N TRP A 139 -9.48 9.85 -2.90
CA TRP A 139 -8.18 10.35 -2.44
C TRP A 139 -7.00 9.47 -2.87
N ILE A 140 -7.22 8.21 -3.24
CA ILE A 140 -6.19 7.25 -3.67
C ILE A 140 -5.99 7.28 -5.19
N CYS A 141 -7.03 6.95 -5.97
CA CYS A 141 -6.90 6.82 -7.43
C CYS A 141 -7.28 8.09 -8.20
N ASN A 142 -7.72 9.14 -7.51
CA ASN A 142 -8.20 10.42 -8.06
C ASN A 142 -9.39 10.32 -9.05
N SER A 143 -10.01 9.15 -9.19
CA SER A 143 -11.20 9.00 -10.02
C SER A 143 -12.33 9.88 -9.48
N LYS A 144 -12.99 10.62 -10.37
CA LYS A 144 -14.20 11.39 -10.05
C LYS A 144 -15.32 10.44 -9.66
N PHE A 145 -16.05 10.80 -8.60
CA PHE A 145 -17.29 10.10 -8.25
C PHE A 145 -18.43 10.52 -9.18
N THR A 146 -19.30 9.58 -9.53
CA THR A 146 -20.51 9.88 -10.30
C THR A 146 -21.58 10.49 -9.40
N ASP A 147 -22.56 11.15 -9.99
CA ASP A 147 -23.65 11.78 -9.24
C ASP A 147 -24.48 10.73 -8.49
N GLU A 148 -24.70 9.55 -9.08
CA GLU A 148 -25.37 8.42 -8.43
C GLU A 148 -24.60 7.94 -7.20
N SER A 149 -23.26 7.88 -7.29
CA SER A 149 -22.40 7.48 -6.17
C SER A 149 -22.43 8.50 -5.03
N ILE A 150 -22.52 9.79 -5.36
CA ILE A 150 -22.64 10.89 -4.39
C ILE A 150 -24.00 10.83 -3.68
N GLU A 151 -25.10 10.64 -4.42
CA GLU A 151 -26.45 10.55 -3.86
C GLU A 151 -26.64 9.31 -2.97
N LEU A 152 -26.10 8.16 -3.38
CA LEU A 152 -26.05 6.96 -2.53
C LEU A 152 -25.27 7.22 -1.24
N PHE A 153 -24.13 7.91 -1.33
CA PHE A 153 -23.30 8.20 -0.16
C PHE A 153 -24.05 9.09 0.85
N LYS A 154 -24.75 10.12 0.38
CA LYS A 154 -25.62 10.99 1.21
C LYS A 154 -26.79 10.26 1.86
N GLY A 155 -27.16 9.07 1.36
CA GLY A 155 -28.32 8.30 1.81
C GLY A 155 -29.66 8.89 1.36
N GLY A 156 -29.67 9.70 0.31
CA GLY A 156 -30.86 10.39 -0.19
C GLY A 156 -31.74 9.58 -1.16
N GLY A 157 -31.24 8.45 -1.68
CA GLY A 157 -31.97 7.63 -2.66
C GLY A 157 -31.32 6.26 -2.90
N ARG A 158 -31.85 5.52 -3.88
CA ARG A 158 -31.30 4.24 -4.36
C ARG A 158 -31.04 4.26 -5.87
N PRO A 159 -30.25 5.24 -6.41
CA PRO A 159 -29.91 5.21 -7.82
C PRO A 159 -29.07 3.97 -8.13
N GLU A 160 -29.24 3.43 -9.33
CA GLU A 160 -28.47 2.29 -9.82
C GLU A 160 -27.07 2.77 -10.27
N ILE A 161 -26.04 2.03 -9.86
CA ILE A 161 -24.68 2.29 -10.35
C ILE A 161 -24.46 1.45 -11.60
N LYS A 162 -24.36 2.12 -12.76
CA LYS A 162 -24.01 1.45 -14.02
C LYS A 162 -22.56 0.98 -13.98
N LEU A 163 -22.36 -0.34 -14.09
CA LEU A 163 -21.03 -0.94 -14.23
C LEU A 163 -20.48 -0.69 -15.65
N PRO A 164 -19.16 -0.48 -15.79
CA PRO A 164 -18.56 -0.35 -17.09
C PRO A 164 -18.55 -1.69 -17.83
N GLU A 165 -18.86 -1.65 -19.13
CA GLU A 165 -18.75 -2.81 -20.03
C GLU A 165 -17.29 -3.26 -20.18
N TYR A 166 -16.36 -2.29 -20.16
CA TYR A 166 -14.92 -2.52 -20.29
C TYR A 166 -14.16 -1.95 -19.10
N ILE A 167 -13.18 -2.71 -18.62
CA ILE A 167 -12.29 -2.29 -17.53
C ILE A 167 -10.83 -2.38 -17.95
N ASP A 168 -9.97 -1.62 -17.29
CA ASP A 168 -8.52 -1.75 -17.43
C ASP A 168 -8.05 -3.01 -16.68
N PHE A 169 -7.50 -3.99 -17.39
CA PHE A 169 -7.08 -5.25 -16.75
C PHE A 169 -5.95 -5.09 -15.72
N ILE A 170 -5.16 -3.99 -15.78
CA ILE A 170 -4.13 -3.68 -14.78
C ILE A 170 -4.75 -3.06 -13.52
N PHE A 171 -5.82 -2.28 -13.68
CA PHE A 171 -6.53 -1.61 -12.59
C PHE A 171 -8.04 -1.91 -12.71
N PRO A 172 -8.47 -3.13 -12.32
CA PRO A 172 -9.79 -3.67 -12.64
C PRO A 172 -10.89 -3.11 -11.73
N ARG A 173 -11.08 -1.79 -11.75
CA ARG A 173 -12.11 -1.08 -11.01
C ARG A 173 -13.43 -1.12 -11.77
N GLY A 174 -14.51 -1.52 -11.09
CA GLY A 174 -15.86 -1.55 -11.65
C GLY A 174 -16.34 -2.96 -11.98
N LEU A 175 -15.73 -3.99 -11.39
CA LEU A 175 -16.19 -5.38 -11.52
C LEU A 175 -17.45 -5.67 -10.69
N CYS A 176 -17.75 -4.81 -9.71
CA CYS A 176 -18.98 -4.83 -8.94
C CYS A 176 -19.36 -3.41 -8.49
N GLU A 177 -20.61 -3.19 -8.09
CA GLU A 177 -21.08 -1.83 -7.74
C GLU A 177 -20.27 -1.18 -6.62
N ARG A 178 -19.86 -2.00 -5.64
CA ARG A 178 -19.07 -1.53 -4.50
C ARG A 178 -17.80 -0.81 -4.96
N ASP A 179 -17.17 -1.24 -6.06
CA ASP A 179 -15.95 -0.63 -6.58
C ASP A 179 -16.13 0.86 -6.94
N LEU A 180 -17.35 1.27 -7.25
CA LEU A 180 -17.71 2.61 -7.69
C LEU A 180 -18.39 3.43 -6.59
N LYS A 181 -18.91 2.79 -5.53
CA LYS A 181 -19.47 3.45 -4.34
C LYS A 181 -18.41 4.26 -3.60
N ILE A 182 -18.85 5.34 -2.95
CA ILE A 182 -18.01 6.14 -2.05
C ILE A 182 -17.98 5.48 -0.68
N GLU A 183 -16.80 5.29 -0.12
CA GLU A 183 -16.55 4.81 1.23
C GLU A 183 -15.64 5.80 1.98
N ILE A 184 -15.83 5.94 3.29
CA ILE A 184 -14.90 6.70 4.14
C ILE A 184 -13.74 5.76 4.49
N GLU A 185 -12.53 6.21 4.22
CA GLU A 185 -11.32 5.42 4.44
C GLU A 185 -10.34 6.15 5.36
N HIS A 186 -9.77 5.41 6.31
CA HIS A 186 -8.70 5.91 7.16
C HIS A 186 -7.35 5.84 6.44
N LYS A 187 -6.57 6.92 6.42
CA LYS A 187 -5.21 6.95 5.87
C LYS A 187 -4.30 6.01 6.67
N HIS A 188 -4.27 6.18 7.98
CA HIS A 188 -3.74 5.21 8.95
C HIS A 188 -4.89 4.31 9.44
N PRO A 189 -4.87 3.00 9.16
CA PRO A 189 -5.97 2.10 9.49
C PRO A 189 -6.33 2.12 10.98
N PHE A 190 -7.63 2.15 11.28
CA PHE A 190 -8.13 2.08 12.65
C PHE A 190 -7.57 0.87 13.42
N SER A 191 -7.52 -0.31 12.78
CA SER A 191 -6.98 -1.54 13.38
C SER A 191 -5.47 -1.49 13.68
N LYS A 192 -4.76 -0.44 13.24
CA LYS A 192 -3.33 -0.23 13.46
C LYS A 192 -3.09 1.02 14.34
N GLY A 193 -4.12 1.52 15.01
CA GLY A 193 -4.04 2.70 15.88
C GLY A 193 -4.46 4.02 15.23
N GLY A 194 -5.05 3.97 14.03
CA GLY A 194 -5.64 5.15 13.38
C GLY A 194 -6.75 5.79 14.23
N GLN A 195 -6.70 7.11 14.35
CA GLN A 195 -7.79 7.87 14.96
C GLN A 195 -9.05 7.81 14.10
N ASP A 196 -10.22 7.83 14.73
CA ASP A 196 -11.49 7.62 14.03
C ASP A 196 -12.14 8.94 13.60
N LEU A 197 -13.32 8.85 12.98
CA LEU A 197 -14.01 9.91 12.24
C LEU A 197 -14.06 11.28 12.93
N TYR A 198 -14.37 11.32 14.24
CA TYR A 198 -14.53 12.59 14.97
C TYR A 198 -13.29 13.01 15.77
N ASP A 199 -12.29 12.13 15.86
CA ASP A 199 -11.06 12.37 16.63
C ASP A 199 -9.97 13.03 15.77
N ASP A 200 -9.89 12.64 14.49
CA ASP A 200 -8.91 13.19 13.54
C ASP A 200 -9.45 13.18 12.10
N LEU A 201 -9.98 14.33 11.67
CA LEU A 201 -10.45 14.53 10.30
C LEU A 201 -9.33 14.39 9.27
N SER A 202 -8.07 14.63 9.66
CA SER A 202 -6.93 14.50 8.75
C SER A 202 -6.62 13.04 8.41
N ASN A 203 -7.03 12.11 9.29
CA ASN A 203 -6.86 10.68 9.10
C ASN A 203 -7.94 10.06 8.22
N VAL A 204 -9.00 10.77 7.82
CA VAL A 204 -10.09 10.22 7.00
C VAL A 204 -10.21 10.92 5.66
N ALA A 205 -10.64 10.19 4.64
CA ALA A 205 -10.88 10.75 3.31
C ALA A 205 -11.86 9.92 2.48
N LEU A 206 -12.43 10.53 1.43
CA LEU A 206 -13.34 9.86 0.51
C LEU A 206 -12.59 8.91 -0.43
N SER A 207 -12.97 7.65 -0.46
CA SER A 207 -12.38 6.61 -1.30
C SER A 207 -13.45 5.94 -2.17
N CYS A 208 -13.07 5.37 -3.31
CA CYS A 208 -13.95 4.40 -3.97
C CYS A 208 -13.80 3.03 -3.29
N GLY A 209 -14.84 2.21 -3.31
CA GLY A 209 -14.81 0.91 -2.63
C GLY A 209 -13.75 -0.07 -3.18
N TRP A 210 -13.31 0.08 -4.44
CA TRP A 210 -12.18 -0.70 -4.96
C TRP A 210 -10.90 -0.34 -4.19
N CYS A 211 -10.66 0.96 -4.03
CA CYS A 211 -9.47 1.44 -3.34
C CYS A 211 -9.50 1.10 -1.86
N ASN A 212 -10.65 1.25 -1.19
CA ASN A 212 -10.80 0.88 0.21
C ASN A 212 -10.53 -0.63 0.41
N ARG A 213 -11.22 -1.49 -0.37
CA ARG A 213 -11.07 -2.95 -0.29
C ARG A 213 -9.61 -3.40 -0.41
N HIS A 214 -8.87 -2.82 -1.35
CA HIS A 214 -7.48 -3.21 -1.63
C HIS A 214 -6.44 -2.46 -0.82
N LYS A 215 -6.77 -1.31 -0.23
CA LYS A 215 -5.94 -0.68 0.81
C LYS A 215 -5.94 -1.54 2.07
N TRP A 216 -7.13 -2.02 2.46
CA TRP A 216 -7.33 -2.82 3.66
C TRP A 216 -6.68 -2.14 4.88
N ASN A 217 -5.94 -2.88 5.70
CA ASN A 217 -5.17 -2.38 6.82
C ASN A 217 -3.66 -2.28 6.55
N PHE A 218 -3.24 -2.34 5.28
CA PHE A 218 -1.83 -2.32 4.90
C PHE A 218 -1.25 -0.90 4.95
N LEU A 219 0.00 -0.81 5.41
CA LEU A 219 0.79 0.43 5.47
C LEU A 219 2.05 0.37 4.61
N SER A 220 2.59 -0.85 4.41
CA SER A 220 3.83 -1.10 3.67
C SER A 220 3.61 -1.98 2.44
N LEU A 221 4.33 -1.70 1.36
CA LEU A 221 4.34 -2.53 0.12
C LEU A 221 4.68 -4.00 0.36
N TYR A 222 5.32 -4.31 1.50
CA TYR A 222 5.77 -5.66 1.87
C TYR A 222 4.73 -6.44 2.70
N GLU A 223 3.64 -5.80 3.15
CA GLU A 223 2.58 -6.45 3.97
C GLU A 223 1.63 -7.41 3.24
N PRO A 224 1.23 -7.19 1.97
CA PRO A 224 0.32 -8.10 1.24
C PRO A 224 0.87 -9.53 1.01
N GLY A 225 1.98 -9.88 1.66
CA GLY A 225 2.80 -11.05 1.42
C GLY A 225 3.68 -10.85 0.18
N VAL A 226 4.72 -11.67 0.03
CA VAL A 226 5.57 -11.75 -1.19
C VAL A 226 4.78 -12.37 -2.37
N ALA A 227 3.44 -12.26 -2.35
CA ALA A 227 2.56 -12.90 -3.30
C ALA A 227 2.91 -12.39 -4.70
N SER A 228 3.53 -13.29 -5.46
CA SER A 228 3.78 -13.21 -6.89
C SER A 228 2.68 -12.44 -7.63
N CYS A 229 3.06 -11.56 -8.56
CA CYS A 229 2.13 -10.98 -9.50
C CYS A 229 1.24 -12.07 -10.10
N SER A 230 -0.05 -11.78 -10.24
CA SER A 230 -0.93 -12.64 -11.01
C SER A 230 -0.69 -12.38 -12.50
N PHE A 231 -1.22 -13.27 -13.33
CA PHE A 231 -1.23 -13.07 -14.78
C PHE A 231 -2.66 -12.87 -15.28
N TYR A 232 -2.80 -12.08 -16.32
CA TYR A 232 -4.03 -11.93 -17.10
C TYR A 232 -3.78 -12.45 -18.51
N ASN A 233 -4.56 -13.43 -18.94
CA ASN A 233 -4.45 -14.01 -20.28
C ASN A 233 -5.20 -13.14 -21.30
N HIS A 234 -4.47 -12.23 -21.96
CA HIS A 234 -5.01 -11.28 -22.93
C HIS A 234 -5.02 -11.87 -24.34
N ASP A 235 -6.12 -11.72 -25.10
CA ASP A 235 -6.24 -12.31 -26.45
C ASP A 235 -5.16 -11.84 -27.42
N LYS A 236 -4.92 -10.52 -27.46
CA LYS A 236 -3.94 -9.91 -28.37
C LYS A 236 -2.51 -9.84 -27.83
N LEU A 237 -2.34 -9.67 -26.53
CA LEU A 237 -1.04 -9.40 -25.90
C LEU A 237 -0.42 -10.66 -25.28
N GLY A 238 -1.16 -11.77 -25.23
CA GLY A 238 -0.74 -12.98 -24.53
C GLY A 238 -0.82 -12.82 -23.00
N PRO A 239 -0.09 -13.66 -22.24
CA PRO A 239 -0.03 -13.57 -20.79
C PRO A 239 0.62 -12.26 -20.33
N MET A 240 -0.12 -11.43 -19.60
CA MET A 240 0.34 -10.16 -19.07
C MET A 240 0.47 -10.23 -17.55
N SER A 241 1.59 -9.79 -17.00
CA SER A 241 1.73 -9.64 -15.54
C SER A 241 0.83 -8.50 -15.04
N ILE A 242 0.04 -8.76 -13.99
CA ILE A 242 -0.78 -7.74 -13.33
C ILE A 242 -0.31 -7.51 -11.89
N PRO A 243 -0.29 -6.26 -11.43
CA PRO A 243 0.25 -5.92 -10.12
C PRO A 243 -0.65 -6.42 -9.00
N GLU A 244 -0.05 -6.64 -7.83
CA GLU A 244 -0.82 -6.77 -6.61
C GLU A 244 -1.59 -5.44 -6.37
N PRO A 245 -2.91 -5.48 -6.09
CA PRO A 245 -3.72 -4.28 -5.96
C PRO A 245 -3.22 -3.22 -4.97
N PHE A 246 -2.75 -3.59 -3.78
CA PHE A 246 -2.18 -2.66 -2.81
C PHE A 246 -0.95 -1.92 -3.35
N TRP A 247 -0.11 -2.54 -4.19
CA TRP A 247 0.99 -1.82 -4.83
C TRP A 247 0.50 -0.67 -5.72
N ILE A 248 -0.61 -0.88 -6.44
CA ILE A 248 -1.27 0.20 -7.18
C ILE A 248 -1.77 1.28 -6.22
N ILE A 249 -2.46 0.89 -5.16
CA ILE A 249 -3.01 1.81 -4.15
C ILE A 249 -1.92 2.70 -3.57
N ARG A 250 -0.82 2.11 -3.12
CA ARG A 250 0.29 2.82 -2.46
C ARG A 250 0.98 3.78 -3.43
N LYS A 251 1.28 3.34 -4.66
CA LYS A 251 1.86 4.19 -5.72
C LYS A 251 0.92 5.35 -6.07
N MET A 252 -0.34 5.06 -6.37
CA MET A 252 -1.33 6.07 -6.72
C MET A 252 -1.57 7.05 -5.58
N ALA A 253 -1.62 6.61 -4.32
CA ALA A 253 -1.84 7.49 -3.17
C ALA A 253 -0.68 8.48 -2.93
N LEU A 254 0.56 8.05 -3.15
CA LEU A 254 1.76 8.86 -2.89
C LEU A 254 2.18 9.76 -4.06
N SER A 255 1.63 9.54 -5.26
CA SER A 255 2.04 10.29 -6.44
C SER A 255 1.41 11.69 -6.52
N ASN A 256 2.21 12.71 -6.82
CA ASN A 256 1.73 14.09 -6.98
C ASN A 256 1.27 14.40 -8.42
N GLY A 257 1.43 13.47 -9.37
CA GLY A 257 1.13 13.69 -10.78
C GLY A 257 1.62 12.54 -11.65
N CYS A 258 1.76 12.81 -12.94
CA CYS A 258 2.41 11.89 -13.86
C CYS A 258 3.92 11.83 -13.55
N GLU A 259 4.47 10.62 -13.48
CA GLU A 259 5.88 10.35 -13.21
C GLU A 259 6.73 10.25 -14.50
N ALA A 260 6.10 10.41 -15.67
CA ALA A 260 6.82 10.45 -16.94
C ALA A 260 7.75 11.67 -16.99
N PRO A 261 9.01 11.53 -17.44
CA PRO A 261 9.97 12.62 -17.49
C PRO A 261 9.41 13.86 -18.21
N GLY A 262 9.56 15.03 -17.59
CA GLY A 262 9.10 16.31 -18.15
C GLY A 262 7.58 16.55 -18.11
N CYS A 263 6.78 15.59 -17.63
CA CYS A 263 5.33 15.77 -17.56
C CYS A 263 4.93 16.71 -16.42
N THR A 264 4.06 17.69 -16.71
CA THR A 264 3.54 18.65 -15.73
C THR A 264 2.16 18.29 -15.20
N VAL A 265 1.54 17.22 -15.71
CA VAL A 265 0.19 16.79 -15.32
C VAL A 265 0.17 16.40 -13.85
N LYS A 266 -0.59 17.17 -13.06
CA LYS A 266 -0.75 16.96 -11.62
C LYS A 266 -1.86 15.97 -11.29
N ARG A 267 -1.85 15.51 -10.03
CA ARG A 267 -2.82 14.59 -9.42
C ARG A 267 -4.26 14.94 -9.71
N LYS A 268 -4.64 16.22 -9.87
CA LYS A 268 -6.02 16.65 -10.16
C LYS A 268 -6.65 16.03 -11.41
N ASN A 269 -5.84 15.49 -12.33
CA ASN A 269 -6.29 14.79 -13.52
C ASN A 269 -6.46 13.28 -13.28
N ASN A 270 -7.11 12.57 -14.21
CA ASN A 270 -7.15 11.10 -14.12
C ASN A 270 -5.74 10.54 -14.35
N LEU A 271 -5.23 9.81 -13.36
CA LEU A 271 -3.96 9.11 -13.42
C LEU A 271 -4.22 7.60 -13.56
N PHE A 272 -3.22 6.89 -14.04
CA PHE A 272 -3.26 5.47 -14.36
C PHE A 272 -1.93 4.84 -13.94
N ILE A 273 -1.92 3.52 -13.79
CA ILE A 273 -0.68 2.75 -13.63
C ILE A 273 -0.27 2.19 -14.97
N LYS A 274 1.02 2.21 -15.30
CA LYS A 274 1.60 1.42 -16.39
C LYS A 274 2.84 0.68 -15.96
N LEU A 275 3.25 -0.30 -16.77
CA LEU A 275 4.54 -0.94 -16.62
C LEU A 275 5.64 -0.06 -17.22
N ILE A 276 6.79 0.02 -16.55
CA ILE A 276 7.98 0.69 -17.11
C ILE A 276 8.53 -0.14 -18.27
N ASN A 277 8.72 -1.44 -18.01
CA ASN A 277 9.01 -2.47 -19.00
C ASN A 277 7.76 -3.36 -19.18
N PRO A 278 7.07 -3.31 -20.33
CA PRO A 278 5.85 -4.09 -20.58
C PRO A 278 6.07 -5.61 -20.59
N HIS A 279 7.31 -6.07 -20.76
CA HIS A 279 7.68 -7.48 -20.70
C HIS A 279 8.12 -7.92 -19.28
N GLY A 280 8.24 -6.98 -18.35
CA GLY A 280 8.63 -7.25 -16.97
C GLY A 280 7.44 -7.60 -16.07
N MET A 281 7.74 -8.19 -14.91
CA MET A 281 6.73 -8.44 -13.89
C MET A 281 6.17 -7.14 -13.32
N ALA A 282 4.88 -7.11 -12.99
CA ALA A 282 4.18 -5.95 -12.45
C ALA A 282 4.45 -5.73 -10.95
N ASN A 283 5.72 -5.73 -10.55
CA ASN A 283 6.16 -5.50 -9.17
C ASN A 283 6.42 -4.00 -8.91
N PRO A 284 6.61 -3.57 -7.65
CA PRO A 284 6.76 -2.15 -7.32
C PRO A 284 7.88 -1.39 -8.05
N LEU A 285 8.91 -2.07 -8.56
CA LEU A 285 10.01 -1.48 -9.35
C LEU A 285 9.63 -1.22 -10.80
N ASN A 286 8.64 -1.96 -11.32
CA ASN A 286 8.20 -1.88 -12.71
C ASN A 286 6.86 -1.14 -12.87
N LEU A 287 6.35 -0.47 -11.83
CA LEU A 287 5.10 0.31 -11.88
C LEU A 287 5.40 1.80 -11.92
N MET A 288 4.69 2.53 -12.78
CA MET A 288 4.77 3.98 -12.90
C MET A 288 3.37 4.59 -12.95
N VAL A 289 3.16 5.69 -12.23
CA VAL A 289 1.93 6.49 -12.30
C VAL A 289 2.02 7.47 -13.46
N VAL A 290 1.06 7.43 -14.38
CA VAL A 290 1.07 8.26 -15.59
C VAL A 290 -0.28 8.91 -15.88
N CYS A 291 -0.28 10.01 -16.64
CA CYS A 291 -1.49 10.56 -17.23
C CYS A 291 -1.89 9.81 -18.49
N LYS A 292 -3.12 10.04 -18.97
CA LYS A 292 -3.65 9.36 -20.17
C LYS A 292 -2.75 9.47 -21.41
N SER A 293 -2.10 10.62 -21.63
CA SER A 293 -1.21 10.84 -22.79
C SER A 293 0.11 10.06 -22.71
N HIS A 294 0.51 9.61 -21.52
CA HIS A 294 1.71 8.81 -21.29
C HIS A 294 1.40 7.33 -21.02
N LEU A 295 0.12 7.00 -21.00
CA LEU A 295 -0.33 5.65 -21.23
C LEU A 295 -0.02 5.30 -22.68
N ASP A 296 0.63 4.16 -22.89
CA ASP A 296 1.13 3.77 -24.22
C ASP A 296 0.01 3.86 -25.28
N ASN A 297 0.40 4.03 -26.55
CA ASN A 297 -0.52 4.23 -27.70
C ASN A 297 -1.61 3.14 -27.85
N ASN A 298 -1.51 2.05 -27.08
CA ASN A 298 -2.42 0.90 -27.05
C ASN A 298 -3.29 0.84 -25.77
N TYR A 299 -3.68 1.96 -25.14
CA TYR A 299 -4.63 1.92 -24.01
C TYR A 299 -5.90 1.11 -24.32
N GLN A 300 -6.36 1.11 -25.56
CA GLN A 300 -7.51 0.32 -25.99
C GLN A 300 -7.30 -1.19 -25.79
N ASN A 301 -6.06 -1.67 -25.91
CA ASN A 301 -5.71 -3.07 -25.60
C ASN A 301 -5.62 -3.33 -24.09
N ARG A 302 -5.83 -2.34 -23.22
CA ARG A 302 -6.00 -2.56 -21.77
C ARG A 302 -7.44 -2.72 -21.37
N LEU A 303 -8.35 -2.20 -22.19
CA LEU A 303 -9.79 -2.26 -21.96
C LEU A 303 -10.30 -3.64 -22.39
N VAL A 304 -10.73 -4.43 -21.42
CA VAL A 304 -11.25 -5.79 -21.62
C VAL A 304 -12.68 -5.89 -21.10
N PRO A 305 -13.52 -6.77 -21.67
CA PRO A 305 -14.88 -6.98 -21.17
C PRO A 305 -14.86 -7.35 -19.68
N SER A 306 -15.66 -6.64 -18.88
CA SER A 306 -15.71 -6.84 -17.42
C SER A 306 -16.22 -8.24 -17.05
N SER A 307 -17.12 -8.80 -17.87
CA SER A 307 -17.65 -10.16 -17.74
C SER A 307 -16.58 -11.25 -17.84
N GLU A 308 -15.51 -11.01 -18.60
CA GLU A 308 -14.47 -12.00 -18.87
C GLU A 308 -13.23 -11.86 -17.98
N TYR A 309 -13.14 -10.78 -17.18
CA TYR A 309 -11.92 -10.50 -16.44
C TYR A 309 -11.52 -11.65 -15.51
N LYS A 310 -12.47 -12.16 -14.72
CA LYS A 310 -12.21 -13.20 -13.72
C LYS A 310 -11.82 -14.55 -14.33
N SER A 311 -12.42 -14.93 -15.46
CA SER A 311 -12.12 -16.21 -16.12
C SER A 311 -10.73 -16.24 -16.76
N ARG A 312 -10.14 -15.07 -17.00
CA ARG A 312 -8.81 -14.91 -17.62
C ARG A 312 -7.68 -14.71 -16.62
N LEU A 313 -7.97 -14.71 -15.32
CA LEU A 313 -6.94 -14.63 -14.28
C LEU A 313 -6.19 -15.96 -14.18
N GLY A 314 -4.90 -15.91 -14.47
CA GLY A 314 -3.98 -17.02 -14.24
C GLY A 314 -3.64 -17.19 -12.76
N LYS A 315 -3.12 -18.37 -12.42
CA LYS A 315 -2.62 -18.65 -11.06
C LYS A 315 -1.40 -17.77 -10.74
N ARG A 316 -1.32 -17.34 -9.48
CA ARG A 316 -0.11 -16.74 -8.89
C ARG A 316 1.07 -17.69 -9.08
N THR A 317 2.13 -17.24 -9.75
CA THR A 317 3.33 -18.04 -10.00
C THR A 317 4.46 -17.51 -9.14
N ALA A 318 4.88 -18.27 -8.12
CA ALA A 318 6.08 -17.96 -7.38
C ALA A 318 7.27 -18.07 -8.34
N TYR A 319 8.03 -16.99 -8.52
CA TYR A 319 9.31 -17.04 -9.20
C TYR A 319 10.42 -16.88 -8.19
N ILE A 320 11.38 -17.79 -8.32
CA ILE A 320 12.61 -17.92 -7.54
C ILE A 320 13.67 -17.09 -8.26
N ILE A 321 14.40 -16.25 -7.52
CA ILE A 321 15.73 -15.78 -7.96
C ILE A 321 16.71 -16.92 -7.72
#